data_AF-A0AAP0RBC9-F1
#
_entry.id   AF-A0AAP0RBC9-F1
#
_cell.length_a   1.000
_cell.length_b   1.000
_cell.length_c   1.000
_cell.angle_alpha   90.00
_cell.angle_beta   90.00
_cell.angle_gamma   90.00
#
_symmetry.space_group_name_H-M   'P 1'
#
loop_
_entity.id
_entity.type
_entity.pdbx_description
1 polymer ?
#
loop_
_entity_poly.entity_id
_entity_poly.type
_entity_poly.pdbx_seq_one_letter_code
_entity_poly.pdbx_strand_id
1 'polypeptide(L)'
;MNEMIIIPLVHLLHDPSTSVQLAALGAICNVVVDFTTRKSTFIQCGGVKQLVQLSKSMDSTIRANAVRALRNFLFLADKSCKEGAFLELTASLLASLICDPEPFVQEQALALVRNLVDGCVNFIEYVFVEDGVILHAVGRQLQSAAKVEVGIQGMYVLSNVATGNEFHKEAVMHQVVPKAGNSNQSVIIKFLQSNDSRLRTAAVWAVVNLTFPSSPGAYDRVVKLRTAGIIPQIKNMVDDPCPDVKLRVKTALGQLDFW
;
A
#
# COMPACT_ATOMS: atom_id res chain seq x y z
N MET A 1 5.69 -30.87 -10.87
CA MET A 1 6.58 -30.54 -9.73
C MET A 1 5.98 -29.48 -8.80
N ASN A 2 5.42 -28.36 -9.31
CA ASN A 2 4.82 -27.32 -8.46
C ASN A 2 3.58 -27.80 -7.64
N GLU A 3 2.71 -28.61 -8.25
CA GLU A 3 1.51 -29.15 -7.58
C GLU A 3 1.83 -30.05 -6.37
N MET A 4 2.94 -30.80 -6.44
CA MET A 4 3.38 -31.71 -5.37
C MET A 4 3.70 -30.99 -4.06
N ILE A 5 3.97 -29.68 -4.11
CA ILE A 5 4.33 -28.87 -2.94
C ILE A 5 3.16 -27.97 -2.52
N ILE A 6 2.50 -27.31 -3.48
CA ILE A 6 1.45 -26.32 -3.19
C ILE A 6 0.23 -26.98 -2.53
N ILE A 7 -0.26 -28.10 -3.09
CA ILE A 7 -1.49 -28.72 -2.60
C ILE A 7 -1.36 -29.22 -1.15
N PRO A 8 -0.29 -29.95 -0.77
CA PRO A 8 -0.10 -30.35 0.63
C PRO A 8 0.03 -29.15 1.57
N LEU A 9 0.74 -28.09 1.18
CA LEU A 9 0.86 -26.87 1.99
C LEU A 9 -0.50 -26.19 2.23
N VAL A 10 -1.35 -26.11 1.21
CA VAL A 10 -2.72 -25.58 1.35
C VAL A 10 -3.57 -26.48 2.26
N HIS A 11 -3.37 -27.79 2.21
CA HIS A 11 -4.04 -28.71 3.14
C HIS A 11 -3.64 -28.44 4.60
N LEU A 12 -2.34 -28.24 4.85
CA LEU A 12 -1.81 -27.94 6.19
C LEU A 12 -2.30 -26.60 6.77
N LEU A 13 -2.89 -25.71 5.97
CA LEU A 13 -3.56 -24.50 6.48
C LEU A 13 -4.84 -24.80 7.27
N HIS A 14 -5.39 -26.00 7.15
CA HIS A 14 -6.56 -26.46 7.91
C HIS A 14 -6.19 -27.29 9.14
N ASP A 15 -4.89 -27.46 9.40
CA ASP A 15 -4.43 -28.26 10.52
C ASP A 15 -4.91 -27.65 11.85
N PRO A 16 -5.40 -28.46 12.82
CA PRO A 16 -5.84 -27.94 14.11
C PRO A 16 -4.71 -27.33 14.94
N SER A 17 -3.45 -27.68 14.64
CA SER A 17 -2.28 -27.11 15.31
C SER A 17 -1.87 -25.79 14.69
N THR A 18 -1.96 -24.72 15.48
CA THR A 18 -1.47 -23.39 15.11
C THR A 18 0.00 -23.41 14.69
N SER A 19 0.85 -24.24 15.30
CA SER A 19 2.26 -24.32 14.91
C SER A 19 2.44 -24.89 13.50
N VAL A 20 1.60 -25.86 13.12
CA VAL A 20 1.59 -26.44 11.76
C VAL A 20 1.07 -25.43 10.76
N GLN A 21 -0.02 -24.73 11.08
CA GLN A 21 -0.55 -23.65 10.23
C GLN A 21 0.49 -22.54 10.00
N LEU A 22 1.20 -22.12 11.06
CA LEU A 22 2.24 -21.10 10.95
C LEU A 22 3.43 -21.56 10.11
N ALA A 23 3.87 -22.81 10.27
CA ALA A 23 4.92 -23.39 9.43
C ALA A 23 4.48 -23.44 7.95
N ALA A 24 3.24 -23.87 7.68
CA ALA A 24 2.66 -23.91 6.34
C ALA A 24 2.55 -22.50 5.73
N LEU A 25 2.04 -21.51 6.49
CA LEU A 25 2.00 -20.11 6.06
C LEU A 25 3.39 -19.56 5.76
N GLY A 26 4.39 -19.89 6.58
CA GLY A 26 5.79 -19.52 6.34
C GLY A 26 6.32 -20.05 5.02
N ALA A 27 6.06 -21.33 4.72
CA ALA A 27 6.42 -21.93 3.45
C ALA A 27 5.66 -21.31 2.26
N ILE A 28 4.34 -21.15 2.38
CA ILE A 28 3.49 -20.53 1.35
C ILE A 28 3.94 -19.12 1.04
N CYS A 29 4.27 -18.31 2.06
CA CYS A 29 4.79 -16.95 1.87
C CYS A 29 6.00 -16.91 0.95
N ASN A 30 6.83 -17.95 0.88
CA ASN A 30 7.98 -18.00 -0.03
C ASN A 30 7.60 -18.57 -1.40
N VAL A 31 6.67 -19.52 -1.43
CA VAL A 31 6.24 -20.20 -2.68
C VAL A 31 5.43 -19.27 -3.59
N VAL A 32 4.61 -18.38 -3.03
CA VAL A 32 3.69 -17.53 -3.80
C VAL A 32 4.30 -16.20 -4.28
N VAL A 33 5.56 -15.90 -3.93
CA VAL A 33 6.23 -14.63 -4.32
C VAL A 33 6.48 -14.56 -5.81
N ASP A 34 6.85 -15.67 -6.46
CA ASP A 34 7.31 -15.67 -7.84
C ASP A 34 6.82 -16.91 -8.61
N PHE A 35 6.75 -16.79 -9.93
CA PHE A 35 6.20 -17.74 -10.94
C PHE A 35 4.66 -17.74 -11.12
N THR A 36 4.21 -17.32 -12.31
CA THR A 36 2.80 -17.31 -12.74
C THR A 36 2.13 -18.68 -12.63
N THR A 37 2.81 -19.76 -13.00
CA THR A 37 2.26 -21.13 -12.90
C THR A 37 1.97 -21.55 -11.47
N ARG A 38 2.76 -21.09 -10.49
CA ARG A 38 2.50 -21.40 -9.08
C ARG A 38 1.28 -20.64 -8.56
N LYS A 39 1.13 -19.39 -8.98
CA LYS A 39 -0.02 -18.55 -8.61
C LYS A 39 -1.33 -19.10 -9.17
N SER A 40 -1.34 -19.54 -10.43
CA SER A 40 -2.54 -20.16 -11.02
C SER A 40 -2.92 -21.46 -10.32
N THR A 41 -1.97 -22.37 -10.07
CA THR A 41 -2.21 -23.59 -9.29
C THR A 41 -2.71 -23.27 -7.87
N PHE A 42 -2.12 -22.26 -7.21
CA PHE A 42 -2.53 -21.85 -5.87
C PHE A 42 -3.96 -21.31 -5.81
N ILE A 43 -4.41 -20.56 -6.83
CA ILE A 43 -5.82 -20.17 -6.97
C ILE A 43 -6.69 -21.42 -7.16
N GLN A 44 -6.34 -22.29 -8.12
CA GLN A 44 -7.14 -23.47 -8.48
C GLN A 44 -7.37 -24.43 -7.31
N CYS A 45 -6.39 -24.60 -6.43
CA CYS A 45 -6.54 -25.43 -5.23
C CYS A 45 -7.17 -24.70 -4.03
N GLY A 46 -7.77 -23.52 -4.24
CA GLY A 46 -8.46 -22.76 -3.18
C GLY A 46 -7.53 -22.06 -2.17
N GLY A 47 -6.24 -21.94 -2.47
CA GLY A 47 -5.25 -21.36 -1.57
C GLY A 47 -5.56 -19.91 -1.19
N VAL A 48 -5.99 -19.09 -2.16
CA VAL A 48 -6.38 -17.69 -1.91
C VAL A 48 -7.55 -17.61 -0.94
N LYS A 49 -8.63 -18.36 -1.19
CA LYS A 49 -9.80 -18.44 -0.32
C LYS A 49 -9.42 -18.84 1.11
N GLN A 50 -8.49 -19.80 1.25
CA GLN A 50 -8.02 -20.23 2.57
C GLN A 50 -7.20 -19.14 3.27
N LEU A 51 -6.33 -18.43 2.57
CA LEU A 51 -5.60 -17.30 3.15
C LEU A 51 -6.56 -16.17 3.58
N VAL A 52 -7.59 -15.89 2.79
CA VAL A 52 -8.63 -14.91 3.16
C VAL A 52 -9.36 -15.36 4.43
N GLN A 53 -9.68 -16.65 4.57
CA GLN A 53 -10.29 -17.16 5.79
C GLN A 53 -9.36 -17.00 7.01
N LEU A 54 -8.07 -17.34 6.87
CA LEU A 54 -7.08 -17.20 7.95
C LEU A 54 -6.79 -15.73 8.29
N SER A 55 -6.95 -14.80 7.35
CA SER A 55 -6.84 -13.36 7.61
C SER A 55 -7.90 -12.85 8.61
N LYS A 56 -8.96 -13.63 8.87
CA LYS A 56 -10.03 -13.34 9.83
C LYS A 56 -9.86 -14.07 11.17
N SER A 57 -8.75 -14.79 11.37
CA SER A 57 -8.46 -15.54 12.61
C SER A 57 -8.49 -14.64 13.84
N MET A 58 -8.85 -15.17 15.01
CA MET A 58 -8.69 -14.44 16.27
C MET A 58 -7.20 -14.32 16.68
N ASP A 59 -6.35 -15.23 16.19
CA ASP A 59 -4.91 -15.18 16.40
C ASP A 59 -4.25 -14.17 15.45
N SER A 60 -3.64 -13.14 16.01
CA SER A 60 -2.98 -12.06 15.24
C SER A 60 -1.78 -12.52 14.44
N THR A 61 -1.06 -13.54 14.90
CA THR A 61 0.09 -14.13 14.21
C THR A 61 -0.37 -14.88 12.97
N ILE A 62 -1.47 -15.64 13.08
CA ILE A 62 -2.11 -16.28 11.92
C ILE A 62 -2.60 -15.22 10.94
N ARG A 63 -3.36 -14.20 11.41
CA ARG A 63 -3.86 -13.11 10.55
C ARG A 63 -2.72 -12.45 9.79
N ALA A 64 -1.68 -12.02 10.49
CA ALA A 64 -0.53 -11.35 9.90
C ALA A 64 0.17 -12.20 8.84
N ASN A 65 0.41 -13.49 9.12
CA ASN A 65 1.06 -14.37 8.17
C ASN A 65 0.18 -14.68 6.95
N ALA A 66 -1.14 -14.79 7.13
CA ALA A 66 -2.07 -14.95 6.02
C ALA A 66 -2.09 -13.70 5.11
N VAL A 67 -2.15 -12.50 5.69
CA VAL A 67 -2.09 -11.24 4.92
C VAL A 67 -0.72 -11.08 4.24
N ARG A 68 0.37 -11.47 4.90
CA ARG A 68 1.72 -11.50 4.29
C ARG A 68 1.79 -12.45 3.09
N ALA A 69 1.17 -13.62 3.18
CA ALA A 69 1.10 -14.57 2.06
C ALA A 69 0.29 -13.98 0.90
N LEU A 70 -0.85 -13.34 1.16
CA LEU A 70 -1.66 -12.63 0.15
C LEU A 70 -0.88 -11.49 -0.49
N ARG A 71 -0.14 -10.69 0.30
CA ARG A 71 0.73 -9.61 -0.17
C ARG A 71 1.75 -10.17 -1.17
N ASN A 72 2.41 -11.25 -0.80
CA ASN A 72 3.42 -11.90 -1.63
C ASN A 72 2.81 -12.49 -2.90
N PHE A 73 1.62 -13.08 -2.80
CA PHE A 73 0.87 -13.56 -3.95
C PHE A 73 0.59 -12.43 -4.96
N LEU A 74 0.21 -11.24 -4.49
CA LEU A 74 -0.04 -10.07 -5.35
C LEU A 74 1.22 -9.37 -5.88
N PHE A 75 2.41 -9.70 -5.38
CA PHE A 75 3.66 -9.10 -5.87
C PHE A 75 3.91 -9.49 -7.32
N LEU A 76 3.97 -8.53 -8.24
CA LEU A 76 4.09 -8.78 -9.69
C LEU A 76 3.01 -9.74 -10.24
N ALA A 77 1.82 -9.75 -9.63
CA ALA A 77 0.69 -10.52 -10.12
C ALA A 77 0.10 -9.91 -11.40
N ASP A 78 -0.26 -10.76 -12.35
CA ASP A 78 -1.01 -10.33 -13.53
C ASP A 78 -2.45 -9.93 -13.19
N LYS A 79 -3.15 -9.38 -14.20
CA LYS A 79 -4.53 -8.93 -14.05
C LYS A 79 -5.47 -10.03 -13.52
N SER A 80 -5.37 -11.25 -14.06
CA SER A 80 -6.25 -12.35 -13.69
C SER A 80 -6.06 -12.77 -12.22
N CYS A 81 -4.80 -12.82 -11.77
CA CYS A 81 -4.46 -13.11 -10.38
C CYS A 81 -4.98 -12.02 -9.42
N LYS A 82 -4.85 -10.74 -9.79
CA LYS A 82 -5.37 -9.61 -8.99
C LYS A 82 -6.89 -9.64 -8.89
N GLU A 83 -7.58 -9.88 -10.00
CA GLU A 83 -9.04 -10.01 -10.05
C GLU A 83 -9.53 -11.18 -9.19
N GLY A 84 -8.93 -12.36 -9.36
CA GLY A 84 -9.28 -13.55 -8.58
C GLY A 84 -9.06 -13.36 -7.08
N ALA A 85 -7.98 -12.68 -6.68
CA ALA A 85 -7.75 -12.37 -5.28
C ALA A 85 -8.72 -11.33 -4.72
N PHE A 86 -9.05 -10.30 -5.49
CA PHE A 86 -9.97 -9.26 -5.04
C PHE A 86 -11.40 -9.76 -4.86
N LEU A 87 -11.84 -10.72 -5.69
CA LEU A 87 -13.14 -11.39 -5.53
C LEU A 87 -13.30 -12.07 -4.16
N GLU A 88 -12.23 -12.70 -3.65
CA GLU A 88 -12.24 -13.35 -2.33
C GLU A 88 -12.03 -12.33 -1.20
N LEU A 89 -11.12 -11.36 -1.41
CA LEU A 89 -10.79 -10.35 -0.41
C LEU A 89 -11.95 -9.39 -0.14
N THR A 90 -12.60 -8.82 -1.15
CA THR A 90 -13.57 -7.72 -1.04
C THR A 90 -12.97 -6.42 -0.48
N ALA A 91 -13.61 -5.28 -0.78
CA ALA A 91 -13.11 -3.97 -0.32
C ALA A 91 -13.31 -3.79 1.20
N SER A 92 -14.46 -4.21 1.72
CA SER A 92 -14.78 -4.17 3.15
C SER A 92 -13.78 -4.93 4.03
N LEU A 93 -13.33 -6.13 3.65
CA LEU A 93 -12.34 -6.87 4.43
C LEU A 93 -10.95 -6.22 4.36
N LEU A 94 -10.54 -5.70 3.19
CA LEU A 94 -9.28 -4.98 3.09
C LEU A 94 -9.28 -3.75 4.00
N ALA A 95 -10.39 -3.01 4.03
CA ALA A 95 -10.53 -1.87 4.93
C ALA A 95 -10.47 -2.28 6.42
N SER A 96 -11.05 -3.43 6.80
CA SER A 96 -10.98 -3.92 8.18
C SER A 96 -9.58 -4.38 8.56
N LEU A 97 -8.84 -5.04 7.66
CA LEU A 97 -7.44 -5.45 7.87
C LEU A 97 -6.50 -4.24 7.96
N ILE A 98 -6.73 -3.20 7.17
CA ILE A 98 -6.00 -1.92 7.29
C ILE A 98 -6.25 -1.29 8.66
N CYS A 99 -7.45 -1.44 9.22
CA CYS A 99 -7.82 -0.95 10.54
C CYS A 99 -7.67 -1.99 11.67
N ASP A 100 -6.93 -3.09 11.45
CA ASP A 100 -6.71 -4.12 12.47
C ASP A 100 -6.06 -3.50 13.72
N PRO A 101 -6.42 -3.94 14.94
CA PRO A 101 -5.77 -3.43 16.16
C PRO A 101 -4.26 -3.68 16.21
N GLU A 102 -3.76 -4.68 15.48
CA GLU A 102 -2.34 -5.07 15.50
C GLU A 102 -1.54 -4.37 14.40
N PRO A 103 -0.54 -3.53 14.73
CA PRO A 103 0.22 -2.77 13.74
C PRO A 103 0.92 -3.62 12.68
N PHE A 104 1.34 -4.84 13.03
CA PHE A 104 1.98 -5.74 12.08
C PHE A 104 0.98 -6.27 11.04
N VAL A 105 -0.31 -6.45 11.40
CA VAL A 105 -1.36 -6.78 10.42
C VAL A 105 -1.63 -5.57 9.53
N GLN A 106 -1.72 -4.36 10.10
CA GLN A 106 -1.91 -3.12 9.34
C GLN A 106 -0.81 -2.91 8.29
N GLU A 107 0.46 -3.12 8.66
CA GLU A 107 1.61 -3.03 7.76
C GLU A 107 1.44 -3.99 6.57
N GLN A 108 1.16 -5.27 6.84
CA GLN A 108 0.98 -6.26 5.77
C GLN A 108 -0.24 -5.95 4.90
N ALA A 109 -1.33 -5.44 5.47
CA ALA A 109 -2.54 -5.08 4.75
C ALA A 109 -2.30 -3.89 3.81
N LEU A 110 -1.62 -2.84 4.27
CA LEU A 110 -1.25 -1.71 3.42
C LEU A 110 -0.26 -2.12 2.33
N ALA A 111 0.70 -3.00 2.64
CA ALA A 111 1.62 -3.53 1.64
C ALA A 111 0.91 -4.43 0.60
N LEU A 112 -0.13 -5.18 1.01
CA LEU A 112 -1.01 -5.93 0.13
C LEU A 112 -1.76 -4.99 -0.82
N VAL A 113 -2.40 -3.93 -0.30
CA VAL A 113 -3.09 -2.92 -1.12
C VAL A 113 -2.12 -2.22 -2.07
N ARG A 114 -0.91 -1.90 -1.61
CA ARG A 114 0.15 -1.31 -2.46
C ARG A 114 0.43 -2.19 -3.68
N ASN A 115 0.58 -3.50 -3.48
CA ASN A 115 0.80 -4.45 -4.57
C ASN A 115 -0.46 -4.60 -5.46
N LEU A 116 -1.66 -4.53 -4.88
CA LEU A 116 -2.93 -4.59 -5.61
C LEU A 116 -3.03 -3.44 -6.63
N VAL A 117 -2.76 -2.21 -6.21
CA VAL A 117 -2.87 -1.01 -7.06
C VAL A 117 -1.62 -0.71 -7.91
N ASP A 118 -0.58 -1.54 -7.81
CA ASP A 118 0.64 -1.36 -8.60
C ASP A 118 0.47 -1.74 -10.09
N GLY A 119 1.13 -1.02 -10.99
CA GLY A 119 1.11 -1.28 -12.42
C GLY A 119 0.09 -0.44 -13.21
N CYS A 120 -0.87 -1.11 -13.88
CA CYS A 120 -1.83 -0.44 -14.75
C CYS A 120 -2.83 0.44 -13.95
N VAL A 121 -3.19 1.60 -14.52
CA VAL A 121 -4.15 2.55 -13.92
C VAL A 121 -5.49 1.89 -13.56
N ASN A 122 -5.94 0.88 -14.31
CA ASN A 122 -7.18 0.16 -14.00
C ASN A 122 -7.17 -0.53 -12.62
N PHE A 123 -5.99 -0.86 -12.09
CA PHE A 123 -5.88 -1.46 -10.75
C PHE A 123 -6.06 -0.42 -9.64
N ILE A 124 -5.90 0.86 -9.93
CA ILE A 124 -6.14 1.94 -8.97
C ILE A 124 -7.63 1.98 -8.60
N GLU A 125 -8.53 1.62 -9.52
CA GLU A 125 -9.98 1.60 -9.29
C GLU A 125 -10.40 0.73 -8.10
N TYR A 126 -9.61 -0.29 -7.74
CA TYR A 126 -9.91 -1.15 -6.59
C TYR A 126 -10.02 -0.37 -5.27
N VAL A 127 -9.27 0.72 -5.08
CA VAL A 127 -9.35 1.51 -3.83
C VAL A 127 -10.53 2.48 -3.80
N PHE A 128 -11.25 2.61 -4.92
CA PHE A 128 -12.43 3.47 -5.09
C PHE A 128 -13.76 2.70 -5.06
N VAL A 129 -13.72 1.36 -4.99
CA VAL A 129 -14.91 0.51 -4.78
C VAL A 129 -15.55 0.81 -3.42
N GLU A 130 -16.87 0.58 -3.30
CA GLU A 130 -17.64 0.79 -2.05
C GLU A 130 -17.40 2.21 -1.48
N ASP A 131 -17.62 3.23 -2.32
CA ASP A 131 -17.42 4.64 -1.98
C ASP A 131 -16.01 4.98 -1.44
N GLY A 132 -15.00 4.27 -1.94
CA GLY A 132 -13.60 4.50 -1.58
C GLY A 132 -13.24 4.05 -0.17
N VAL A 133 -13.94 3.03 0.38
CA VAL A 133 -13.71 2.53 1.75
C VAL A 133 -12.25 2.18 2.03
N ILE A 134 -11.52 1.63 1.05
CA ILE A 134 -10.09 1.30 1.18
C ILE A 134 -9.26 2.59 1.27
N LEU A 135 -9.46 3.55 0.36
CA LEU A 135 -8.72 4.81 0.38
C LEU A 135 -8.95 5.59 1.68
N HIS A 136 -10.19 5.58 2.19
CA HIS A 136 -10.53 6.19 3.49
C HIS A 136 -9.84 5.48 4.66
N ALA A 137 -9.75 4.15 4.64
CA ALA A 137 -9.02 3.39 5.65
C ALA A 137 -7.51 3.71 5.61
N VAL A 138 -6.91 3.79 4.42
CA VAL A 138 -5.51 4.20 4.25
C VAL A 138 -5.28 5.59 4.83
N GLY A 139 -6.11 6.57 4.47
CA GLY A 139 -6.01 7.94 4.97
C GLY A 139 -6.13 8.03 6.50
N ARG A 140 -7.07 7.29 7.09
CA ARG A 140 -7.23 7.20 8.55
C ARG A 140 -5.96 6.66 9.21
N GLN A 141 -5.42 5.55 8.71
CA GLN A 141 -4.23 4.95 9.30
C GLN A 141 -3.00 5.84 9.16
N LEU A 142 -2.87 6.60 8.08
CA LEU A 142 -1.77 7.57 7.97
C LEU A 142 -1.88 8.67 9.03
N GLN A 143 -3.09 9.13 9.36
CA GLN A 143 -3.30 10.15 10.41
C GLN A 143 -3.01 9.62 11.81
N SER A 144 -3.28 8.34 12.08
CA SER A 144 -3.07 7.69 13.38
C SER A 144 -1.84 6.80 13.46
N ALA A 145 -0.97 6.80 12.44
CA ALA A 145 0.13 5.83 12.31
C ALA A 145 1.05 5.87 13.53
N ALA A 146 0.97 4.83 14.38
CA ALA A 146 1.83 4.68 15.55
C ALA A 146 3.19 4.06 15.18
N LYS A 147 3.25 3.29 14.09
CA LYS A 147 4.45 2.61 13.59
C LYS A 147 4.89 3.19 12.26
N VAL A 148 6.19 3.36 12.10
CA VAL A 148 6.77 3.97 10.89
C VAL A 148 6.51 3.10 9.66
N GLU A 149 6.50 1.77 9.82
CA GLU A 149 6.24 0.80 8.77
C GLU A 149 4.84 0.95 8.16
N VAL A 150 3.83 1.20 8.99
CA VAL A 150 2.44 1.48 8.55
C VAL A 150 2.42 2.75 7.70
N GLY A 151 3.09 3.82 8.17
CA GLY A 151 3.22 5.07 7.41
C GLY A 151 3.92 4.88 6.06
N ILE A 152 4.99 4.09 6.03
CA ILE A 152 5.74 3.79 4.79
C ILE A 152 4.82 3.11 3.78
N GLN A 153 4.12 2.03 4.18
CA GLN A 153 3.25 1.30 3.26
C GLN A 153 2.08 2.14 2.79
N GLY A 154 1.42 2.88 3.70
CA GLY A 154 0.31 3.76 3.35
C GLY A 154 0.72 4.87 2.38
N MET A 155 1.90 5.48 2.55
CA MET A 155 2.40 6.48 1.60
C MET A 155 2.72 5.88 0.23
N TYR A 156 3.20 4.64 0.17
CA TYR A 156 3.36 3.97 -1.12
C TYR A 156 2.03 3.61 -1.79
N VAL A 157 0.98 3.28 -1.03
CA VAL A 157 -0.38 3.16 -1.60
C VAL A 157 -0.79 4.48 -2.25
N LEU A 158 -0.70 5.60 -1.52
CA LEU A 158 -1.05 6.91 -2.06
C LEU A 158 -0.17 7.31 -3.26
N SER A 159 1.11 6.93 -3.25
CA SER A 159 2.02 7.18 -4.36
C SER A 159 1.58 6.43 -5.63
N ASN A 160 1.17 5.17 -5.50
CA ASN A 160 0.68 4.37 -6.63
C ASN A 160 -0.67 4.90 -7.13
N VAL A 161 -1.58 5.30 -6.24
CA VAL A 161 -2.85 5.95 -6.66
C VAL A 161 -2.57 7.26 -7.41
N ALA A 162 -1.56 8.03 -6.97
CA ALA A 162 -1.18 9.29 -7.60
C ALA A 162 -0.55 9.13 -8.99
N THR A 163 -0.25 7.93 -9.48
CA THR A 163 0.16 7.74 -10.90
C THR A 163 -1.03 7.73 -11.86
N GLY A 164 -2.26 7.73 -11.33
CA GLY A 164 -3.50 7.75 -12.10
C GLY A 164 -3.83 9.10 -12.77
N ASN A 165 -5.10 9.21 -13.19
CA ASN A 165 -5.66 10.42 -13.79
C ASN A 165 -5.91 11.52 -12.75
N GLU A 166 -6.53 12.63 -13.18
CA GLU A 166 -6.82 13.77 -12.31
C GLU A 166 -7.68 13.43 -11.10
N PHE A 167 -8.71 12.60 -11.30
CA PHE A 167 -9.59 12.15 -10.23
C PHE A 167 -8.81 11.41 -9.14
N HIS A 168 -7.90 10.50 -9.52
CA HIS A 168 -7.05 9.78 -8.57
C HIS A 168 -6.10 10.72 -7.82
N LYS A 169 -5.50 11.69 -8.50
CA LYS A 169 -4.57 12.66 -7.88
C LYS A 169 -5.29 13.57 -6.90
N GLU A 170 -6.47 14.10 -7.24
CA GLU A 170 -7.26 14.93 -6.31
C GLU A 170 -7.75 14.11 -5.10
N ALA A 171 -8.12 12.84 -5.29
CA ALA A 171 -8.44 11.96 -4.17
C ALA A 171 -7.26 11.78 -3.21
N VAL A 172 -6.02 11.64 -3.73
CA VAL A 172 -4.81 11.61 -2.90
C VAL A 172 -4.56 12.96 -2.23
N MET A 173 -4.77 14.09 -2.93
CA MET A 173 -4.67 15.44 -2.36
C MET A 173 -5.57 15.59 -1.12
N HIS A 174 -6.79 15.06 -1.15
CA HIS A 174 -7.71 15.06 0.00
C HIS A 174 -7.21 14.24 1.20
N GLN A 175 -6.32 13.27 1.00
CA GLN A 175 -5.72 12.50 2.09
C GLN A 175 -4.49 13.20 2.70
N VAL A 176 -3.69 13.90 1.88
CA VAL A 176 -2.39 14.47 2.32
C VAL A 176 -2.46 15.94 2.70
N VAL A 177 -3.36 16.72 2.10
CA VAL A 177 -3.57 18.13 2.42
C VAL A 177 -4.63 18.23 3.52
N PRO A 178 -4.32 18.91 4.66
CA PRO A 178 -5.28 19.08 5.73
C PRO A 178 -6.51 19.85 5.25
N LYS A 179 -7.70 19.45 5.71
CA LYS A 179 -8.93 20.23 5.50
C LYS A 179 -8.79 21.59 6.17
N ALA A 180 -9.22 22.65 5.49
CA ALA A 180 -9.20 24.02 6.02
C ALA A 180 -9.88 24.06 7.41
N GLY A 181 -9.17 24.61 8.41
CA GLY A 181 -9.66 24.74 9.79
C GLY A 181 -9.13 23.69 10.78
N ASN A 182 -8.41 22.66 10.34
CA ASN A 182 -7.72 21.73 11.24
C ASN A 182 -6.32 22.28 11.59
N SER A 183 -6.08 22.64 12.85
CA SER A 183 -4.81 23.19 13.34
C SER A 183 -3.67 22.16 13.39
N ASN A 184 -3.96 20.90 13.11
CA ASN A 184 -2.95 19.85 13.09
C ASN A 184 -2.05 19.93 11.85
N GLN A 185 -0.74 19.89 12.08
CA GLN A 185 0.27 19.80 11.03
C GLN A 185 -0.07 18.64 10.06
N SER A 186 -0.02 18.95 8.77
CA SER A 186 -0.26 17.97 7.69
C SER A 186 0.55 16.70 7.91
N VAL A 187 -0.12 15.54 7.75
CA VAL A 187 0.51 14.22 7.94
C VAL A 187 1.74 14.04 7.06
N ILE A 188 1.70 14.53 5.82
CA ILE A 188 2.84 14.41 4.91
C ILE A 188 4.03 15.26 5.37
N ILE A 189 3.81 16.42 6.00
CA ILE A 189 4.92 17.21 6.58
C ILE A 189 5.57 16.44 7.72
N LYS A 190 4.79 15.83 8.62
CA LYS A 190 5.32 14.97 9.68
C LYS A 190 6.21 13.85 9.12
N PHE A 191 5.77 13.25 8.01
CA PHE A 191 6.53 12.18 7.35
C PHE A 191 7.79 12.67 6.64
N LEU A 192 7.74 13.84 6.00
CA LEU A 192 8.90 14.51 5.41
C LEU A 192 9.95 14.91 6.46
N GLN A 193 9.52 15.14 7.70
CA GLN A 193 10.38 15.47 8.85
C GLN A 193 10.79 14.23 9.68
N SER A 194 10.36 13.04 9.28
CA SER A 194 10.68 11.80 10.01
C SER A 194 12.19 11.53 10.03
N ASN A 195 12.68 10.92 11.11
CA ASN A 195 14.06 10.42 11.17
C ASN A 195 14.28 9.20 10.25
N ASP A 196 13.22 8.48 9.88
CA ASP A 196 13.30 7.33 8.97
C ASP A 196 13.31 7.78 7.50
N SER A 197 14.40 7.49 6.80
CA SER A 197 14.60 7.89 5.41
C SER A 197 13.66 7.18 4.43
N ARG A 198 13.17 5.98 4.75
CA ARG A 198 12.20 5.24 3.91
C ARG A 198 10.85 5.93 3.94
N LEU A 199 10.45 6.43 5.11
CA LEU A 199 9.22 7.21 5.23
C LEU A 199 9.32 8.55 4.50
N ARG A 200 10.45 9.26 4.65
CA ARG A 200 10.72 10.48 3.86
C ARG A 200 10.68 10.19 2.36
N THR A 201 11.31 9.10 1.92
CA THR A 201 11.35 8.65 0.52
C THR A 201 9.94 8.44 -0.03
N ALA A 202 9.09 7.71 0.70
CA ALA A 202 7.70 7.46 0.29
C ALA A 202 6.88 8.76 0.23
N ALA A 203 7.09 9.67 1.18
CA ALA A 203 6.40 10.97 1.19
C ALA A 203 6.80 11.87 0.01
N VAL A 204 8.10 11.98 -0.29
CA VAL A 204 8.58 12.74 -1.46
C VAL A 204 8.09 12.10 -2.75
N TRP A 205 8.04 10.76 -2.83
CA TRP A 205 7.56 10.05 -4.01
C TRP A 205 6.08 10.34 -4.32
N ALA A 206 5.24 10.43 -3.29
CA ALA A 206 3.85 10.87 -3.46
C ALA A 206 3.77 12.28 -4.05
N VAL A 207 4.60 13.22 -3.56
CA VAL A 207 4.66 14.59 -4.11
C VAL A 207 5.07 14.57 -5.59
N VAL A 208 6.12 13.85 -5.95
CA VAL A 208 6.58 13.70 -7.35
C VAL A 208 5.45 13.22 -8.27
N ASN A 209 4.66 12.25 -7.83
CA ASN A 209 3.55 11.74 -8.64
C ASN A 209 2.39 12.75 -8.74
N LEU A 210 2.13 13.51 -7.68
CA LEU A 210 1.12 14.57 -7.67
C LEU A 210 1.49 15.76 -8.55
N THR A 211 2.77 16.11 -8.64
CA THR A 211 3.27 17.33 -9.32
C THR A 211 3.79 17.10 -10.73
N PHE A 212 3.56 15.92 -11.32
CA PHE A 212 4.05 15.60 -12.66
C PHE A 212 3.57 16.64 -13.70
N PRO A 213 4.48 17.40 -14.37
CA PRO A 213 4.10 18.60 -15.12
C PRO A 213 3.10 18.38 -16.26
N SER A 214 3.17 17.24 -16.94
CA SER A 214 2.27 16.93 -18.06
C SER A 214 0.88 16.45 -17.63
N SER A 215 0.64 16.30 -16.32
CA SER A 215 -0.68 15.90 -15.85
C SER A 215 -1.63 17.10 -15.81
N PRO A 216 -2.92 16.93 -16.18
CA PRO A 216 -3.95 17.92 -15.92
C PRO A 216 -3.93 18.36 -14.44
N GLY A 217 -4.42 19.57 -14.14
CA GLY A 217 -4.53 20.09 -12.77
C GLY A 217 -3.21 20.24 -11.99
N ALA A 218 -2.04 19.97 -12.59
CA ALA A 218 -0.76 19.97 -11.90
C ALA A 218 -0.46 21.32 -11.23
N TYR A 219 -0.70 22.42 -11.93
CA TYR A 219 -0.53 23.77 -11.38
C TYR A 219 -1.37 23.99 -10.12
N ASP A 220 -2.67 23.67 -10.15
CA ASP A 220 -3.56 23.85 -9.00
C ASP A 220 -3.13 23.00 -7.81
N ARG A 221 -2.68 21.76 -8.07
CA ARG A 221 -2.12 20.91 -7.02
C ARG A 221 -0.83 21.48 -6.44
N VAL A 222 0.07 22.00 -7.27
CA VAL A 222 1.30 22.68 -6.83
C VAL A 222 0.96 23.87 -5.94
N VAL A 223 -0.03 24.70 -6.31
CA VAL A 223 -0.49 25.82 -5.48
C VAL A 223 -1.03 25.33 -4.13
N LYS A 224 -1.89 24.30 -4.12
CA LYS A 224 -2.42 23.70 -2.87
C LYS A 224 -1.29 23.16 -1.97
N LEU A 225 -0.32 22.44 -2.54
CA LEU A 225 0.84 21.89 -1.81
C LEU A 225 1.76 23.01 -1.29
N ARG A 226 1.89 24.12 -2.04
CA ARG A 226 2.66 25.31 -1.63
C ARG A 226 2.01 25.96 -0.42
N THR A 227 0.71 26.23 -0.50
CA THR A 227 -0.10 26.83 0.59
C THR A 227 -0.10 25.96 1.84
N ALA A 228 -0.08 24.63 1.67
CA ALA A 228 0.01 23.68 2.77
C ALA A 228 1.42 23.59 3.40
N GLY A 229 2.43 24.31 2.91
CA GLY A 229 3.80 24.27 3.44
C GLY A 229 4.62 23.05 3.02
N ILE A 230 4.10 22.19 2.14
CA ILE A 230 4.76 20.95 1.71
C ILE A 230 5.93 21.27 0.76
N ILE A 231 5.74 22.18 -0.20
CA ILE A 231 6.81 22.57 -1.13
C ILE A 231 8.00 23.24 -0.41
N PRO A 232 7.80 24.21 0.51
CA PRO A 232 8.88 24.73 1.35
C PRO A 232 9.64 23.62 2.10
N GLN A 233 8.93 22.64 2.66
CA GLN A 233 9.56 21.49 3.32
C GLN A 233 10.42 20.67 2.33
N ILE A 234 9.95 20.40 1.12
CA ILE A 234 10.74 19.70 0.08
C ILE A 234 12.02 20.48 -0.26
N LYS A 235 11.94 21.81 -0.37
CA LYS A 235 13.12 22.67 -0.63
C LYS A 235 14.17 22.55 0.47
N ASN A 236 13.74 22.43 1.74
CA ASN A 236 14.63 22.24 2.89
C ASN A 236 15.29 20.85 2.93
N MET A 237 14.86 19.90 2.09
CA MET A 237 15.39 18.53 2.05
C MET A 237 16.40 18.31 0.90
N VAL A 238 16.86 19.38 0.21
CA VAL A 238 17.79 19.27 -0.92
C VAL A 238 19.12 18.59 -0.54
N ASP A 239 19.52 18.72 0.72
CA ASP A 239 20.71 18.09 1.29
C ASP A 239 20.40 16.99 2.30
N ASP A 240 19.26 16.28 2.11
CA ASP A 240 18.94 15.11 2.91
C ASP A 240 20.12 14.11 2.90
N PRO A 241 20.52 13.56 4.06
CA PRO A 241 21.64 12.63 4.14
C PRO A 241 21.39 11.30 3.42
N CYS A 242 20.13 10.94 3.18
CA CYS A 242 19.78 9.73 2.44
C CYS A 242 19.81 9.99 0.92
N PRO A 243 20.64 9.26 0.15
CA PRO A 243 20.71 9.43 -1.31
C PRO A 243 19.37 9.24 -2.02
N ASP A 244 18.55 8.29 -1.57
CA ASP A 244 17.24 8.01 -2.16
C ASP A 244 16.23 9.15 -1.98
N VAL A 245 16.30 9.82 -0.83
CA VAL A 245 15.49 11.01 -0.54
C VAL A 245 16.01 12.17 -1.38
N LYS A 246 17.33 12.42 -1.36
CA LYS A 246 17.96 13.49 -2.12
C LYS A 246 17.66 13.42 -3.62
N LEU A 247 17.72 12.22 -4.20
CA LEU A 247 17.37 11.99 -5.61
C LEU A 247 15.91 12.40 -5.89
N ARG A 248 14.96 11.92 -5.09
CA ARG A 248 13.54 12.22 -5.29
C ARG A 248 13.20 13.68 -5.01
N VAL A 249 13.86 14.32 -4.06
CA VAL A 249 13.73 15.76 -3.81
C VAL A 249 14.16 16.54 -5.04
N LYS A 250 15.31 16.20 -5.64
CA LYS A 250 15.74 16.83 -6.90
C LYS A 250 14.73 16.62 -8.02
N THR A 251 14.17 15.42 -8.16
CA THR A 251 13.09 15.16 -9.13
C THR A 251 11.87 16.06 -8.87
N ALA A 252 11.42 16.16 -7.62
CA ALA A 252 10.30 17.02 -7.26
C ALA A 252 10.59 18.49 -7.58
N LEU A 253 11.76 19.00 -7.18
CA LEU A 253 12.16 20.39 -7.45
C LEU A 253 12.21 20.70 -8.94
N GLY A 254 12.78 19.80 -9.76
CA GLY A 254 12.80 19.97 -11.21
C GLY A 254 11.40 20.02 -11.85
N GLN A 255 10.40 19.34 -11.25
CA GLN A 255 8.99 19.46 -11.68
C GLN A 255 8.34 20.77 -11.22
N LEU A 256 8.77 21.31 -10.09
CA LEU A 256 8.23 22.55 -9.52
C LEU A 256 8.76 23.80 -10.24
N ASP A 257 9.93 23.72 -10.88
CA ASP A 257 10.50 24.82 -11.66
C ASP A 257 9.70 25.14 -12.94
N PHE A 258 8.73 24.29 -13.31
CA PHE A 258 7.78 24.60 -14.38
C PHE A 258 6.69 25.62 -13.96
N TRP A 259 6.58 25.98 -12.66
CA TRP A 259 5.43 26.72 -12.09
C TRP A 259 5.74 27.83 -11.07
#